data_AF-A0A2D9LZZ1-F1
#
_entry.id   AF-A0A2D9LZZ1-F1
#
_cell.length_a   1.000
_cell.length_b   1.000
_cell.length_c   1.000
_cell.angle_alpha   90.00
_cell.angle_beta   90.00
_cell.angle_gamma   90.00
#
_symmetry.space_group_name_H-M   'P 1'
#
loop_
_entity.id
_entity.type
_entity.pdbx_description
1 polymer ?
#
loop_
_entity_poly.entity_id
_entity_poly.type
_entity_poly.pdbx_seq_one_letter_code
_entity_poly.pdbx_strand_id
1 'polypeptide(L)'
;LHRLVSKSKTARVEALFNKYGVWAILVAAFTPIPFKVFTILAGVMNFKMRPFIIASIVGRGARFLTIGVLIFAFGESVQSFIDDNFEILTIASAGGFIVIGIAYLVFTRMQSARHNPN
;
A
#
# COMPACT_ATOMS: atom_id res chain seq x y z
N LEU A 1 27.98 -7.16 -3.27
CA LEU A 1 26.67 -7.23 -3.99
C LEU A 1 26.77 -7.81 -5.41
N HIS A 2 27.84 -7.54 -6.16
CA HIS A 2 28.02 -7.99 -7.56
C HIS A 2 28.27 -9.52 -7.75
N ARG A 3 28.32 -10.30 -6.66
CA ARG A 3 28.49 -11.77 -6.68
C ARG A 3 27.18 -12.55 -6.41
N LEU A 4 26.12 -11.90 -5.92
CA LEU A 4 24.92 -12.59 -5.44
C LEU A 4 23.71 -12.45 -6.38
N VAL A 5 23.71 -11.45 -7.27
CA VAL A 5 22.57 -11.20 -8.17
C VAL A 5 23.06 -11.07 -9.61
N SER A 6 22.50 -11.88 -10.50
CA SER A 6 22.81 -11.86 -11.94
C SER A 6 22.36 -10.54 -12.59
N LYS A 7 23.23 -9.92 -13.40
CA LYS A 7 23.00 -8.62 -14.05
C LYS A 7 21.72 -8.56 -14.91
N SER A 8 21.31 -9.69 -15.49
CA SER A 8 20.08 -9.75 -16.29
C SER A 8 18.81 -9.71 -15.43
N LYS A 9 18.85 -10.31 -14.23
CA LYS A 9 17.71 -10.30 -13.29
C LYS A 9 17.54 -8.93 -12.65
N THR A 10 18.63 -8.24 -12.31
CA THR A 10 18.57 -6.88 -11.74
C THR A 10 17.93 -5.90 -12.72
N ALA A 11 18.32 -5.93 -14.00
CA ALA A 11 17.77 -5.02 -15.02
C ALA A 11 16.26 -5.20 -15.20
N ARG A 12 15.75 -6.45 -15.15
CA ARG A 12 14.31 -6.74 -15.24
C ARG A 12 13.55 -6.17 -14.03
N VAL A 13 14.06 -6.38 -12.81
CA VAL A 13 13.44 -5.90 -11.58
C VAL A 13 13.48 -4.37 -11.52
N GLU A 14 14.60 -3.75 -11.92
CA GLU A 14 14.76 -2.31 -11.98
C GLU A 14 13.80 -1.66 -12.99
N ALA A 15 13.60 -2.26 -14.18
CA ALA A 15 12.61 -1.80 -15.14
C ALA A 15 11.17 -1.87 -14.59
N LEU A 16 10.83 -2.97 -13.90
CA LEU A 16 9.54 -3.13 -13.22
C LEU A 16 9.37 -2.12 -12.10
N PHE A 17 10.40 -1.89 -11.29
CA PHE A 17 10.36 -0.96 -10.17
C PHE A 17 10.34 0.50 -10.63
N ASN A 18 10.98 0.84 -11.75
CA ASN A 18 10.84 2.16 -12.35
C ASN A 18 9.43 2.41 -12.88
N LYS A 19 8.75 1.37 -13.40
CA LYS A 19 7.39 1.49 -13.93
C LYS A 19 6.30 1.46 -12.84
N TYR A 20 6.44 0.59 -11.85
CA TYR A 20 5.41 0.30 -10.83
C TYR A 20 5.84 0.59 -9.40
N GLY A 21 7.06 1.08 -9.16
CA GLY A 21 7.64 1.23 -7.82
C GLY A 21 6.80 2.09 -6.90
N VAL A 22 6.21 3.18 -7.39
CA VAL A 22 5.30 4.04 -6.61
C VAL A 22 4.11 3.23 -6.07
N TRP A 23 3.47 2.46 -6.96
CA TRP A 23 2.34 1.61 -6.59
C TRP A 23 2.76 0.46 -5.68
N ALA A 24 3.92 -0.15 -5.93
CA ALA A 24 4.46 -1.20 -5.08
C ALA A 24 4.74 -0.70 -3.66
N ILE A 25 5.36 0.48 -3.53
CA ILE A 25 5.63 1.13 -2.24
C ILE A 25 4.32 1.51 -1.54
N LEU A 26 3.36 2.09 -2.26
CA LEU A 26 2.07 2.50 -1.71
C LEU A 26 1.29 1.29 -1.15
N VAL A 27 1.17 0.22 -1.95
CA VAL A 27 0.50 -1.01 -1.56
C VAL A 27 1.24 -1.67 -0.40
N ALA A 28 2.57 -1.78 -0.45
CA ALA A 28 3.36 -2.35 0.63
C ALA A 28 3.31 -1.52 1.92
N ALA A 29 3.16 -0.19 1.81
CA ALA A 29 3.03 0.71 2.97
C ALA A 29 1.68 0.57 3.67
N PHE A 30 0.64 0.27 2.88
CA PHE A 30 -0.74 0.20 3.36
C PHE A 30 -1.12 -1.20 3.86
N THR A 31 -0.67 -2.25 3.18
CA THR A 31 -0.98 -3.65 3.50
C THR A 31 -0.14 -4.20 4.67
N PRO A 32 -0.50 -5.37 5.25
CA PRO A 32 0.36 -6.10 6.21
C PRO A 32 1.67 -6.65 5.59
N ILE A 33 1.90 -6.46 4.30
CA ILE A 33 3.12 -6.88 3.62
C ILE A 33 4.34 -6.17 4.25
N PRO A 34 5.51 -6.81 4.34
CA PRO A 34 6.71 -6.22 4.93
C PRO A 34 7.25 -5.02 4.12
N PHE A 35 6.69 -3.84 4.35
CA PHE A 35 7.11 -2.56 3.78
C PHE A 35 8.62 -2.31 3.86
N LYS A 36 9.27 -2.72 4.96
CA LYS A 36 10.71 -2.50 5.17
C LYS A 36 11.54 -3.16 4.07
N VAL A 37 11.09 -4.30 3.53
CA VAL A 37 11.74 -4.97 2.40
C VAL A 37 11.65 -4.09 1.15
N PHE A 38 10.49 -3.50 0.87
CA PHE A 38 10.30 -2.59 -0.26
C PHE A 38 11.10 -1.29 -0.11
N THR A 39 11.26 -0.78 1.11
CA THR A 39 12.11 0.38 1.40
C THR A 39 13.59 0.08 1.13
N ILE A 40 14.09 -1.07 1.58
CA ILE A 40 15.47 -1.50 1.28
C ILE A 40 15.65 -1.68 -0.22
N LEU A 41 14.70 -2.34 -0.89
CA LEU A 41 14.71 -2.51 -2.35
C LEU A 41 14.73 -1.18 -3.11
N ALA A 42 13.95 -0.20 -2.64
CA ALA A 42 13.95 1.15 -3.22
C ALA A 42 15.33 1.84 -3.09
N GLY A 43 16.00 1.66 -1.94
CA GLY A 43 17.36 2.16 -1.74
C GLY A 43 18.39 1.45 -2.63
N VAL A 44 18.32 0.12 -2.72
CA VAL A 44 19.22 -0.69 -3.56
C VAL A 44 19.07 -0.33 -5.05
N MET A 45 17.85 -0.01 -5.50
CA MET A 45 17.56 0.36 -6.89
C MET A 45 17.65 1.86 -7.18
N ASN A 46 18.18 2.68 -6.26
CA ASN A 46 18.27 4.14 -6.42
C ASN A 46 16.93 4.78 -6.87
N PHE A 47 15.83 4.31 -6.30
CA PHE A 47 14.51 4.79 -6.66
C PHE A 47 14.34 6.27 -6.28
N LYS A 48 13.53 7.01 -7.05
CA LYS A 48 13.33 8.46 -6.85
C LYS A 48 12.79 8.73 -5.45
N MET A 49 13.51 9.54 -4.67
CA MET A 49 13.18 9.86 -3.27
C MET A 49 11.81 10.53 -3.11
N ARG A 50 11.49 11.52 -3.95
CA ARG A 50 10.21 12.26 -3.85
C ARG A 50 8.98 11.36 -3.91
N PRO A 51 8.77 10.54 -4.97
CA PRO A 51 7.61 9.65 -5.02
C PRO A 51 7.65 8.54 -3.96
N PHE A 52 8.83 8.09 -3.54
CA PHE A 52 8.96 7.14 -2.42
C PHE A 52 8.41 7.73 -1.12
N ILE A 53 8.83 8.96 -0.77
CA ILE A 53 8.40 9.63 0.46
C ILE A 53 6.88 9.86 0.44
N ILE A 54 6.35 10.39 -0.67
CA ILE A 54 4.92 10.66 -0.80
C ILE A 54 4.11 9.36 -0.68
N ALA A 55 4.47 8.31 -1.43
CA ALA A 55 3.77 7.03 -1.36
C ALA A 55 3.85 6.41 0.05
N SER A 56 4.99 6.55 0.72
CA SER A 56 5.19 6.04 2.08
C SER A 56 4.35 6.78 3.10
N ILE A 57 4.32 8.12 3.04
CA ILE A 57 3.51 8.96 3.94
C ILE A 57 2.03 8.67 3.73
N VAL A 58 1.57 8.59 2.48
CA VAL A 58 0.16 8.31 2.18
C VAL A 58 -0.22 6.91 2.68
N GLY A 59 0.54 5.87 2.34
CA GLY A 59 0.21 4.51 2.75
C GLY A 59 0.30 4.28 4.27
N ARG A 60 1.38 4.75 4.90
CA ARG A 60 1.57 4.62 6.36
C ARG A 60 0.62 5.52 7.13
N GLY A 61 0.46 6.76 6.68
CA GLY A 61 -0.46 7.72 7.26
C GLY A 61 -1.89 7.18 7.22
N ALA A 62 -2.36 6.71 6.05
CA ALA A 62 -3.69 6.12 5.93
C ALA A 62 -3.91 4.96 6.91
N ARG A 63 -2.93 4.05 7.04
CA ARG A 63 -3.02 2.92 7.98
C ARG A 63 -3.09 3.38 9.43
N PHE A 64 -2.12 4.19 9.89
CA PHE A 64 -2.07 4.59 11.29
C PHE A 64 -3.18 5.55 11.68
N LEU A 65 -3.61 6.43 10.77
CA LEU A 65 -4.78 7.28 10.98
C LEU A 65 -6.05 6.45 11.07
N THR A 66 -6.23 5.42 10.24
CA THR A 66 -7.40 4.53 10.33
C THR A 66 -7.45 3.85 11.70
N ILE A 67 -6.32 3.30 12.16
CA ILE A 67 -6.23 2.66 13.48
C ILE A 67 -6.47 3.68 14.60
N GLY A 68 -5.86 4.87 14.51
CA GLY A 68 -6.02 5.94 15.49
C GLY A 68 -7.45 6.47 15.57
N VAL A 69 -8.13 6.64 14.43
CA VAL A 69 -9.55 7.01 14.38
C VAL A 69 -10.42 5.93 14.99
N LEU A 70 -10.09 4.65 14.76
CA LEU A 70 -10.83 3.54 15.35
C LEU A 70 -10.69 3.52 16.88
N ILE A 71 -9.48 3.72 17.40
CA ILE A 71 -9.24 3.84 18.84
C ILE A 71 -9.97 5.07 19.39
N PHE A 72 -9.92 6.20 18.70
CA PHE A 72 -10.59 7.43 19.12
C PHE A 72 -12.12 7.27 19.17
N ALA A 73 -12.71 6.56 18.21
CA ALA A 73 -14.16 6.37 18.13
C ALA A 73 -14.69 5.33 19.14
N PHE A 74 -13.94 4.26 19.43
CA PHE A 74 -14.40 3.13 20.25
C PHE A 74 -13.75 3.04 21.64
N GLY A 75 -12.74 3.86 21.94
CA GLY A 75 -12.12 3.98 23.26
C GLY A 75 -11.34 2.74 23.74
N GLU A 76 -11.15 2.63 25.05
CA GLU A 76 -10.36 1.57 25.71
C GLU A 76 -10.84 0.15 25.39
N SER A 77 -12.13 -0.04 25.09
CA SER A 77 -12.69 -1.36 24.75
C SER A 77 -12.08 -1.98 23.50
N VAL A 78 -11.60 -1.15 22.57
CA VAL A 78 -10.94 -1.61 21.35
C VAL A 78 -9.42 -1.69 21.55
N GLN A 79 -8.85 -0.99 22.51
CA GLN A 79 -7.41 -0.95 22.72
C GLN A 79 -6.83 -2.33 23.08
N SER A 80 -7.44 -3.05 24.01
CA SER A 80 -7.03 -4.44 24.35
C SER A 80 -7.22 -5.39 23.17
N PHE A 81 -8.33 -5.24 22.43
CA PHE A 81 -8.59 -6.04 21.24
C PHE A 81 -7.57 -5.78 20.12
N ILE A 82 -7.14 -4.52 19.94
CA ILE A 82 -6.13 -4.14 18.95
C ILE A 82 -4.76 -4.65 19.34
N ASP A 83 -4.36 -4.58 20.61
CA ASP A 83 -3.06 -5.09 21.05
C ASP A 83 -2.95 -6.61 20.82
N ASP A 84 -4.04 -7.35 21.09
CA ASP A 84 -4.08 -8.80 20.88
C ASP A 84 -4.28 -9.20 19.40
N ASN A 85 -4.91 -8.35 18.58
CA ASN A 85 -5.32 -8.68 17.20
C ASN A 85 -4.81 -7.68 16.15
N PHE A 86 -3.70 -6.99 16.42
CA PHE A 86 -3.19 -5.92 15.56
C PHE A 86 -2.98 -6.35 14.10
N GLU A 87 -2.57 -7.59 13.90
CA GLU A 87 -2.38 -8.19 12.58
C GLU A 87 -3.71 -8.38 11.84
N ILE A 88 -4.75 -8.88 12.53
CA ILE A 88 -6.08 -9.09 11.96
C ILE A 88 -6.74 -7.75 11.64
N LEU A 89 -6.63 -6.75 12.53
CA LEU A 89 -7.17 -5.41 12.29
C LEU A 89 -6.49 -4.74 11.10
N THR A 90 -5.18 -4.93 10.97
CA THR A 90 -4.43 -4.47 9.81
C THR A 90 -4.95 -5.13 8.53
N ILE A 91 -5.17 -6.44 8.55
CA ILE A 91 -5.69 -7.17 7.38
C ILE A 91 -7.11 -6.68 7.05
N ALA A 92 -7.96 -6.49 8.05
CA ALA A 92 -9.33 -6.03 7.89
C ALA A 92 -9.40 -4.60 7.33
N SER A 93 -8.59 -3.68 7.87
CA SER A 93 -8.49 -2.32 7.34
C SER A 93 -7.93 -2.33 5.92
N ALA A 94 -6.87 -3.06 5.64
CA ALA A 94 -6.32 -3.19 4.29
C ALA A 94 -7.36 -3.75 3.29
N GLY A 95 -8.08 -4.80 3.69
CA GLY A 95 -9.17 -5.41 2.91
C GLY A 95 -10.32 -4.43 2.68
N GLY A 96 -10.74 -3.69 3.70
CA GLY A 96 -11.82 -2.70 3.59
C GLY A 96 -11.53 -1.61 2.56
N PHE A 97 -10.32 -1.05 2.57
CA PHE A 97 -9.93 -0.05 1.56
C PHE A 97 -9.81 -0.64 0.14
N ILE A 98 -9.38 -1.89 -0.02
CA ILE A 98 -9.38 -2.58 -1.32
C ILE A 98 -10.81 -2.75 -1.82
N VAL A 99 -11.73 -3.20 -0.97
CA VAL A 99 -13.15 -3.36 -1.32
C VAL A 99 -13.77 -2.02 -1.72
N ILE A 100 -13.52 -0.95 -0.95
CA ILE A 100 -13.99 0.40 -1.27
C ILE A 100 -13.41 0.88 -2.61
N GLY A 101 -12.12 0.67 -2.84
CA GLY A 101 -11.46 1.03 -4.09
C GLY A 101 -12.05 0.29 -5.29
N ILE A 102 -12.28 -1.02 -5.18
CA ILE A 102 -12.92 -1.82 -6.23
C ILE A 102 -14.36 -1.38 -6.46
N ALA A 103 -15.14 -1.17 -5.39
CA ALA A 103 -16.51 -0.68 -5.48
C ALA A 103 -16.59 0.67 -6.19
N TYR A 104 -15.68 1.60 -5.86
CA TYR A 104 -15.57 2.90 -6.52
C TYR A 104 -15.22 2.76 -8.02
N LEU A 105 -14.27 1.89 -8.37
CA LEU A 105 -13.92 1.61 -9.75
C LEU A 105 -15.07 0.98 -10.54
N VAL A 106 -15.83 0.06 -9.94
CA VAL A 106 -17.01 -0.54 -10.56
C VAL A 106 -18.11 0.51 -10.75
N PHE A 107 -18.36 1.34 -9.74
CA PHE A 107 -19.36 2.40 -9.80
C PHE A 107 -19.04 3.42 -10.92
N THR A 108 -17.79 3.85 -11.01
CA THR A 108 -17.33 4.78 -12.07
C THR A 108 -17.35 4.13 -13.46
N ARG A 109 -17.02 2.84 -13.59
CA ARG A 109 -17.16 2.06 -14.84
C ARG A 109 -18.62 1.93 -15.27
N MET A 110 -19.54 1.66 -14.34
CA MET A 110 -20.98 1.59 -14.60
C MET A 110 -21.56 2.95 -15.02
N GLN A 111 -21.06 4.05 -14.45
CA GLN A 111 -21.47 5.39 -14.84
C GLN A 111 -20.98 5.76 -16.24
N SER A 112 -19.75 5.35 -16.59
CA SER A 112 -19.20 5.53 -17.94
C SER A 112 -19.94 4.72 -19.01
N ALA A 113 -20.42 3.52 -18.67
CA ALA A 113 -21.28 2.71 -19.55
C ALA A 113 -22.71 3.26 -19.71
N ARG A 114 -23.17 4.14 -18.81
CA ARG A 114 -24.48 4.79 -18.89
C ARG A 114 -24.47 6.14 -19.64
N HIS A 115 -23.29 6.70 -19.95
CA HIS A 115 -23.15 8.04 -20.54
C HIS A 115 -22.68 8.06 -22.00
N ASN A 116 -22.78 6.95 -22.73
CA ASN A 116 -22.63 6.94 -24.19
C ASN A 116 -23.97 6.65 -24.89
N PRO A 117 -24.86 7.67 -25.05
CA PRO A 117 -25.91 7.57 -26.04
C PRO A 117 -25.26 7.79 -27.42
N ASN A 118 -25.39 6.80 -28.32
CA ASN A 118 -25.08 6.98 -29.73
C ASN A 118 -25.99 8.05 -30.35
#